data_AF-A0A366S236-F1
#
_entry.id   AF-A0A366S236-F1
#
_cell.length_a   1.000
_cell.length_b   1.000
_cell.length_c   1.000
_cell.angle_alpha   90.00
_cell.angle_beta   90.00
_cell.angle_gamma   90.00
#
_symmetry.space_group_name_H-M   'P 1'
#
loop_
_entity.id
_entity.type
_entity.pdbx_description
1 polymer ?
#
loop_
_entity_poly.entity_id
_entity_poly.type
_entity_poly.pdbx_seq_one_letter_code
_entity_poly.pdbx_strand_id
1 'polypeptide(L)'
;MSSSDTRHSCDPNLGLVHPTAEERVKIWKGTSSAWEDSIPVHAFLQESEDLATRAIENDYDGNVKDAVVHGIASVSCPEEYRRRAYDSRYFREMHKVLREWESEEGVTVGSILYSDIGSKWMSVLRWLPDPKQSQLVFPSVNGVKPTSV
;
A
#
# COMPACT_ATOMS: atom_id res chain seq x y z
N MET A 1 -28.20 -16.06 6.51
CA MET A 1 -27.37 -15.05 7.21
C MET A 1 -26.07 -15.74 7.61
N SER A 2 -24.98 -15.53 6.88
CA SER A 2 -23.67 -16.12 7.20
C SER A 2 -22.81 -15.02 7.80
N SER A 3 -22.54 -15.12 9.10
CA SER A 3 -21.71 -14.21 9.85
C SER A 3 -20.31 -14.18 9.23
N SER A 4 -19.87 -13.00 8.77
CA SER A 4 -18.50 -12.75 8.33
C SER A 4 -17.60 -12.69 9.56
N ASP A 5 -17.27 -13.87 10.10
CA ASP A 5 -16.39 -14.02 11.24
C ASP A 5 -14.96 -13.72 10.78
N THR A 6 -14.45 -12.54 11.14
CA THR A 6 -13.06 -12.18 10.86
C THR A 6 -12.16 -13.10 11.65
N ARG A 7 -11.64 -14.16 11.03
CA ARG A 7 -10.64 -15.01 11.68
C ARG A 7 -9.50 -14.13 12.18
N HIS A 8 -9.11 -14.33 13.43
CA HIS A 8 -7.99 -13.61 14.04
C HIS A 8 -6.81 -14.56 14.14
N SER A 9 -5.64 -14.11 13.68
CA SER A 9 -4.41 -14.83 13.93
C SER A 9 -3.91 -14.53 15.34
N CYS A 10 -3.79 -15.58 16.16
CA CYS A 10 -3.24 -15.54 17.51
C CYS A 10 -1.79 -16.05 17.56
N ASP A 11 -1.11 -16.12 16.42
CA ASP A 11 0.28 -16.58 16.34
C ASP A 11 1.19 -15.62 17.14
N PRO A 12 1.83 -16.07 18.23
CA PRO A 12 2.67 -15.21 19.07
C PRO A 12 3.98 -14.82 18.39
N ASN A 13 4.38 -15.52 17.32
CA ASN A 13 5.60 -15.23 16.58
C ASN A 13 5.37 -14.29 15.39
N LEU A 14 4.13 -13.86 15.16
CA LEU A 14 3.80 -12.90 14.11
C LEU A 14 3.83 -11.48 14.66
N GLY A 15 4.69 -10.64 14.10
CA GLY A 15 4.77 -9.21 14.42
C GLY A 15 5.02 -8.35 13.20
N LEU A 16 4.49 -7.13 13.22
CA LEU A 16 4.80 -6.09 12.24
C LEU A 16 6.16 -5.47 12.57
N VAL A 17 7.11 -5.58 11.65
CA VAL A 17 8.48 -5.04 11.77
C VAL A 17 8.88 -4.31 10.51
N HIS A 18 9.77 -3.32 10.63
CA HIS A 18 10.38 -2.68 9.47
C HIS A 18 11.40 -3.62 8.85
N PRO A 19 11.28 -3.96 7.55
CA PRO A 19 12.25 -4.81 6.90
C PRO A 19 13.60 -4.09 6.80
N THR A 20 14.68 -4.85 7.02
CA THR A 20 16.04 -4.39 6.73
C THR A 20 16.21 -4.10 5.24
N ALA A 21 17.31 -3.45 4.86
CA ALA A 21 17.61 -3.23 3.44
C ALA A 21 17.69 -4.55 2.65
N GLU A 22 18.31 -5.59 3.23
CA GLU A 22 18.40 -6.90 2.59
C GLU A 22 17.03 -7.58 2.46
N GLU A 23 16.18 -7.44 3.49
CA GLU A 23 14.83 -7.99 3.47
C GLU A 23 13.94 -7.29 2.44
N ARG A 24 14.05 -5.95 2.28
CA ARG A 24 13.35 -5.19 1.23
C ARG A 24 13.70 -5.72 -0.16
N VAL A 25 14.99 -5.89 -0.45
CA VAL A 25 15.44 -6.44 -1.74
C VAL A 25 14.86 -7.83 -1.98
N LYS A 26 14.78 -8.67 -0.94
CA LYS A 26 14.17 -10.01 -1.06
C LYS A 26 12.66 -9.93 -1.32
N ILE A 27 11.95 -9.05 -0.63
CA ILE A 27 10.51 -8.82 -0.82
C ILE A 27 10.25 -8.31 -2.24
N TRP A 28 10.96 -7.27 -2.67
CA TRP A 28 10.80 -6.64 -3.97
C TRP A 28 11.08 -7.58 -5.14
N LYS A 29 12.12 -8.42 -5.04
CA LYS A 29 12.39 -9.48 -6.02
C LYS A 29 11.29 -10.55 -6.05
N GLY A 30 10.71 -10.85 -4.89
CA GLY A 30 9.60 -11.80 -4.79
C GLY A 30 8.30 -11.24 -5.37
N THR A 31 8.08 -9.93 -5.28
CA THR A 31 6.91 -9.26 -5.85
C THR A 31 7.08 -8.90 -7.32
N SER A 32 8.30 -8.66 -7.81
CA SER A 32 8.53 -8.20 -9.18
C SER A 32 8.00 -9.18 -10.23
N SER A 33 8.01 -10.49 -9.94
CA SER A 33 7.42 -11.51 -10.83
C SER A 33 5.89 -11.46 -10.90
N ALA A 34 5.21 -10.96 -9.87
CA ALA A 34 3.77 -10.71 -9.94
C ALA A 34 3.42 -9.44 -10.74
N TRP A 35 4.42 -8.61 -11.03
CA TRP A 35 4.31 -7.36 -11.77
C TRP A 35 5.04 -7.44 -13.13
N GLU A 36 5.27 -8.66 -13.68
CA GLU A 36 6.21 -9.00 -14.77
C GLU A 36 6.04 -8.20 -16.09
N ASP A 37 4.98 -7.40 -16.23
CA ASP A 37 4.81 -6.43 -17.34
C ASP A 37 5.48 -5.07 -17.08
N SER A 38 6.02 -4.85 -15.89
CA SER A 38 6.50 -3.54 -15.42
C SER A 38 7.99 -3.62 -15.14
N ILE A 39 8.80 -3.24 -16.13
CA ILE A 39 10.24 -2.94 -16.05
C ILE A 39 11.19 -4.08 -15.58
N PRO A 40 12.48 -4.07 -15.98
CA PRO A 40 13.47 -5.02 -15.46
C PRO A 40 13.60 -4.93 -13.93
N VAL A 41 13.91 -6.04 -13.25
CA VAL A 41 14.02 -6.11 -11.78
C VAL A 41 14.91 -5.02 -11.18
N HIS A 42 16.03 -4.67 -11.82
CA HIS A 42 16.91 -3.61 -11.31
C HIS A 42 16.23 -2.24 -11.32
N ALA A 43 15.43 -1.93 -12.33
CA ALA A 43 14.67 -0.69 -12.43
C ALA A 43 13.52 -0.68 -11.41
N PHE A 44 12.84 -1.83 -11.22
CA PHE A 44 11.81 -1.98 -10.19
C PHE A 44 12.34 -1.73 -8.78
N LEU A 45 13.53 -2.23 -8.46
CA LEU A 45 14.18 -2.02 -7.16
C LEU A 45 14.48 -0.53 -6.94
N GLN A 46 15.00 0.16 -7.96
CA GLN A 46 15.30 1.58 -7.88
C GLN A 46 14.04 2.41 -7.68
N GLU A 47 12.96 2.15 -8.43
CA GLU A 47 11.69 2.87 -8.25
C GLU A 47 11.06 2.60 -6.87
N SER A 48 11.16 1.36 -6.36
CA SER A 48 10.61 0.98 -5.06
C SER A 48 11.27 1.69 -3.88
N GLU A 49 12.50 2.19 -4.03
CA GLU A 49 13.19 2.99 -3.02
C GLU A 49 12.60 4.40 -2.89
N ASP A 50 11.98 4.92 -3.96
CA ASP A 50 11.53 6.32 -4.07
C ASP A 50 9.99 6.50 -3.91
N LEU A 51 9.26 5.45 -3.49
CA LEU A 51 7.80 5.48 -3.34
C LEU A 51 7.32 6.21 -2.06
N ALA A 52 7.63 7.49 -1.93
CA ALA A 52 7.06 8.37 -0.89
C ALA A 52 6.16 9.43 -1.53
N THR A 53 4.90 9.52 -1.12
CA THR A 53 3.94 10.49 -1.66
C THR A 53 3.67 11.60 -0.64
N ARG A 54 4.13 12.82 -0.92
CA ARG A 54 3.66 14.03 -0.22
C ARG A 54 2.26 14.38 -0.69
N ALA A 55 1.41 14.84 0.22
CA ALA A 55 0.03 15.23 -0.09
C ALA A 55 -0.24 16.68 0.31
N ILE A 56 -1.29 17.24 -0.27
CA ILE A 56 -1.80 18.57 0.08
C ILE A 56 -3.28 18.38 0.41
N GLU A 57 -3.72 18.95 1.53
CA GLU A 57 -5.12 18.98 1.91
C GLU A 57 -5.64 20.42 1.99
N ASN A 58 -6.93 20.60 1.69
CA ASN A 58 -7.63 21.85 1.93
C ASN A 58 -8.78 21.64 2.91
N ASP A 59 -9.04 22.64 3.75
CA ASP A 59 -10.23 22.66 4.60
C ASP A 59 -11.46 23.28 3.88
N TYR A 60 -12.60 23.29 4.58
CA TYR A 60 -13.85 23.86 4.05
C TYR A 60 -13.78 25.38 3.83
N ASP A 61 -12.86 26.07 4.50
CA ASP A 61 -12.65 27.51 4.39
C ASP A 61 -11.67 27.87 3.26
N GLY A 62 -11.06 26.86 2.62
CA GLY A 62 -10.14 27.02 1.50
C GLY A 62 -8.67 27.17 1.90
N ASN A 63 -8.32 26.96 3.18
CA ASN A 63 -6.93 26.97 3.61
C ASN A 63 -6.24 25.68 3.17
N VAL A 64 -5.00 25.80 2.74
CA VAL A 64 -4.19 24.70 2.22
C VAL A 64 -3.05 24.40 3.19
N LYS A 65 -2.80 23.12 3.48
CA LYS A 65 -1.68 22.66 4.30
C LYS A 65 -1.04 21.40 3.75
N ASP A 66 0.24 21.23 4.08
CA ASP A 66 0.97 20.00 3.80
C ASP A 66 0.43 18.85 4.66
N ALA A 67 0.29 17.69 4.03
CA ALA A 67 -0.20 16.48 4.67
C ALA A 67 0.57 15.25 4.16
N VAL A 68 0.42 14.14 4.90
CA VAL A 68 1.02 12.86 4.52
C VAL A 68 -0.09 11.88 4.15
N VAL A 69 0.06 11.23 2.99
CA VAL A 69 -0.80 10.13 2.56
C VAL A 69 0.09 8.95 2.20
N HIS A 70 -0.04 7.86 2.95
CA HIS A 70 0.80 6.68 2.75
C HIS A 70 0.30 5.83 1.58
N GLY A 71 1.12 5.75 0.52
CA GLY A 71 0.89 4.83 -0.58
C GLY A 71 1.30 3.41 -0.21
N ILE A 72 0.38 2.45 -0.32
CA ILE A 72 0.66 1.03 -0.18
C ILE A 72 0.64 0.44 -1.57
N ALA A 73 1.83 0.26 -2.13
CA ALA A 73 1.99 -0.20 -3.51
C ALA A 73 1.66 -1.70 -3.68
N SER A 74 1.99 -2.52 -2.69
CA SER A 74 1.80 -3.97 -2.77
C SER A 74 1.68 -4.60 -1.40
N VAL A 75 0.82 -5.62 -1.29
CA VAL A 75 0.74 -6.52 -0.13
C VAL A 75 0.76 -7.95 -0.65
N SER A 76 1.70 -8.74 -0.19
CA SER A 76 1.85 -10.14 -0.61
C SER A 76 1.99 -11.06 0.60
N CYS A 77 1.44 -12.27 0.47
CA CYS A 77 1.58 -13.34 1.45
C CYS A 77 2.03 -14.62 0.73
N PRO A 78 3.20 -15.20 1.08
CA PRO A 78 3.68 -16.45 0.53
C PRO A 78 2.65 -17.57 0.72
N GLU A 79 2.55 -18.46 -0.26
CA GLU A 79 1.46 -19.44 -0.35
C GLU A 79 1.39 -20.35 0.88
N GLU A 80 2.54 -20.75 1.42
CA GLU A 80 2.69 -21.59 2.60
C GLU A 80 2.13 -20.95 3.90
N TYR A 81 1.95 -19.63 3.92
CA TYR A 81 1.44 -18.86 5.04
C TYR A 81 0.01 -18.34 4.84
N ARG A 82 -0.61 -18.61 3.69
CA ARG A 82 -2.00 -18.20 3.41
C ARG A 82 -3.00 -18.95 4.28
N ARG A 83 -4.23 -18.42 4.34
CA ARG A 83 -5.38 -18.97 5.11
C ARG A 83 -5.18 -19.02 6.63
N ARG A 84 -4.17 -18.31 7.16
CA ARG A 84 -3.88 -18.17 8.60
C ARG A 84 -4.33 -16.82 9.20
N ALA A 85 -5.06 -16.02 8.42
CA ALA A 85 -5.51 -14.66 8.79
C ALA A 85 -4.36 -13.67 9.09
N TYR A 86 -3.18 -13.90 8.52
CA TYR A 86 -2.01 -13.02 8.66
C TYR A 86 -2.23 -11.67 7.97
N ASP A 87 -2.92 -11.66 6.83
CA ASP A 87 -3.41 -10.47 6.14
C ASP A 87 -4.24 -9.59 7.08
N SER A 88 -5.27 -10.16 7.70
CA SER A 88 -6.17 -9.46 8.61
C SER A 88 -5.47 -8.92 9.86
N ARG A 89 -4.41 -9.60 10.32
CA ARG A 89 -3.56 -9.13 11.41
C ARG A 89 -2.65 -7.99 10.94
N TYR A 90 -1.98 -8.16 9.80
CA TYR A 90 -1.08 -7.18 9.19
C TYR A 90 -1.77 -5.83 9.01
N PHE A 91 -2.93 -5.79 8.33
CA PHE A 91 -3.66 -4.55 8.08
C PHE A 91 -4.11 -3.85 9.38
N ARG A 92 -4.41 -4.60 10.46
CA ARG A 92 -4.79 -4.06 11.78
C ARG A 92 -3.60 -3.59 12.62
N GLU A 93 -2.38 -4.03 12.32
CA GLU A 93 -1.20 -3.46 12.98
C GLU A 93 -0.72 -2.25 12.17
N MET A 94 -0.68 -2.40 10.85
CA MET A 94 -0.26 -1.37 9.92
C MET A 94 -1.12 -0.11 10.03
N HIS A 95 -2.45 -0.21 10.18
CA HIS A 95 -3.32 0.97 10.30
C HIS A 95 -3.08 1.82 11.57
N LYS A 96 -2.36 1.29 12.57
CA LYS A 96 -1.96 2.03 13.78
C LYS A 96 -0.64 2.72 13.51
N VAL A 97 0.33 1.94 13.03
CA VAL A 97 1.68 2.43 12.69
C VAL A 97 1.61 3.57 11.68
N LEU A 98 0.84 3.43 10.60
CA LEU A 98 0.74 4.46 9.56
C LEU A 98 0.25 5.83 10.07
N ARG A 99 -0.52 5.90 11.17
CA ARG A 99 -1.00 7.20 11.70
C ARG A 99 0.12 8.02 12.32
N GLU A 100 1.11 7.34 12.87
CA GLU A 100 2.22 7.94 13.61
C GLU A 100 3.50 7.96 12.76
N TRP A 101 3.55 7.14 11.71
CA TRP A 101 4.65 7.04 10.76
C TRP A 101 4.92 8.38 10.07
N GLU A 102 6.18 8.83 10.14
CA GLU A 102 6.66 10.08 9.52
C GLU A 102 5.82 11.32 9.91
N SER A 103 5.25 11.31 11.11
CA SER A 103 4.47 12.43 11.66
C SER A 103 5.25 13.75 11.80
N GLU A 104 6.58 13.73 11.69
CA GLU A 104 7.43 14.94 11.64
C GLU A 104 7.27 15.70 10.31
N GLU A 105 6.87 15.03 9.22
CA GLU A 105 6.69 15.62 7.89
C GLU A 105 5.27 16.18 7.67
N GLY A 106 4.35 15.96 8.60
CA GLY A 106 2.99 16.50 8.54
C GLY A 106 1.95 15.59 9.21
N VAL A 107 0.69 16.02 9.16
CA VAL A 107 -0.43 15.21 9.66
C VAL A 107 -0.72 14.11 8.65
N THR A 108 -0.69 12.85 9.09
CA THR A 108 -1.18 11.74 8.26
C THR A 108 -2.69 11.81 8.16
N VAL A 109 -3.21 12.06 6.96
CA VAL A 109 -4.65 12.21 6.70
C VAL A 109 -5.28 10.98 6.06
N GLY A 110 -4.45 10.06 5.56
CA GLY A 110 -4.96 8.85 4.94
C GLY A 110 -3.89 7.93 4.37
N SER A 111 -4.36 6.95 3.61
CA SER A 111 -3.52 6.01 2.88
C SER A 111 -4.23 5.57 1.61
N ILE A 112 -3.46 5.28 0.56
CA ILE A 112 -3.97 4.81 -0.73
C ILE A 112 -3.42 3.41 -0.95
N LEU A 113 -4.30 2.41 -1.12
CA LEU A 113 -3.90 1.07 -1.53
C LEU A 113 -4.03 0.96 -3.06
N TYR A 114 -2.91 0.73 -3.74
CA TYR A 114 -2.87 0.47 -5.18
C TYR A 114 -3.05 -1.03 -5.44
N SER A 115 -4.23 -1.57 -5.15
CA SER A 115 -4.52 -2.99 -5.32
C SER A 115 -5.93 -3.24 -5.84
N ASP A 116 -6.07 -4.29 -6.64
CA ASP A 116 -7.32 -4.90 -7.07
C ASP A 116 -8.05 -5.67 -5.94
N ILE A 117 -7.45 -5.77 -4.75
CA ILE A 117 -8.09 -6.36 -3.56
C ILE A 117 -9.31 -5.51 -3.20
N GLY A 118 -10.50 -6.06 -3.46
CA GLY A 118 -11.75 -5.32 -3.39
C GLY A 118 -12.07 -4.67 -2.04
N SER A 119 -12.63 -3.46 -2.11
CA SER A 119 -13.06 -2.62 -0.97
C SER A 119 -13.91 -3.33 0.08
N LYS A 120 -14.70 -4.34 -0.33
CA LYS A 120 -15.52 -5.16 0.56
C LYS A 120 -14.69 -5.89 1.62
N TRP A 121 -13.51 -6.39 1.26
CA TRP A 121 -12.62 -7.07 2.20
C TRP A 121 -11.98 -6.08 3.19
N MET A 122 -11.60 -4.89 2.73
CA MET A 122 -11.03 -3.84 3.58
C MET A 122 -12.03 -3.27 4.59
N SER A 123 -13.30 -3.14 4.19
CA SER A 123 -14.37 -2.63 5.06
C SER A 123 -14.57 -3.48 6.32
N VAL A 124 -14.35 -4.79 6.20
CA VAL A 124 -14.39 -5.76 7.31
C VAL A 124 -13.28 -5.50 8.32
N LEU A 125 -12.16 -4.90 7.90
CA LEU A 125 -11.04 -4.51 8.75
C LEU A 125 -11.15 -3.05 9.26
N ARG A 126 -12.31 -2.41 9.09
CA ARG A 126 -12.56 -0.98 9.40
C ARG A 126 -11.64 -0.01 8.64
N TRP A 127 -11.04 -0.46 7.54
CA TRP A 127 -10.39 0.41 6.59
C TRP A 127 -11.46 0.80 5.57
N LEU A 128 -12.13 1.91 5.85
CA LEU A 128 -13.26 2.37 5.06
C LEU A 128 -12.76 3.16 3.86
N PRO A 129 -13.19 2.82 2.62
CA PRO A 129 -12.91 3.68 1.49
C PRO A 129 -13.60 5.03 1.70
N ASP A 130 -12.95 6.12 1.28
CA ASP A 130 -13.61 7.43 1.24
C ASP A 130 -14.67 7.38 0.13
N PRO A 131 -15.97 7.58 0.44
CA PRO A 131 -17.04 7.53 -0.56
C PRO A 131 -16.91 8.59 -1.65
N LYS A 132 -16.07 9.62 -1.45
CA LYS A 132 -15.81 10.69 -2.42
C LYS A 132 -14.51 10.48 -3.20
N GLN A 133 -13.77 9.40 -2.95
CA GLN A 133 -12.52 9.13 -3.67
C GLN A 133 -12.77 9.02 -5.18
N SER A 134 -12.03 9.81 -5.96
CA SER A 134 -12.02 9.75 -7.42
C SER A 134 -10.59 9.73 -7.92
N GLN A 135 -10.29 8.88 -8.91
CA GLN A 135 -8.98 8.83 -9.56
C GLN A 135 -9.07 9.50 -10.93
N LEU A 136 -8.16 10.44 -11.20
CA LEU A 136 -7.97 11.00 -12.52
C LEU A 136 -6.74 10.36 -13.15
N VAL A 137 -6.92 9.75 -14.32
CA VAL A 137 -5.82 9.18 -15.12
C VAL A 137 -5.65 10.05 -16.35
N PHE A 138 -4.50 10.68 -16.47
CA PHE A 138 -4.16 11.44 -17.67
C PHE A 138 -3.57 10.49 -18.73
N PRO A 139 -4.02 10.54 -19.99
CA PRO A 139 -3.42 9.75 -21.04
C PRO A 139 -1.97 10.21 -21.28
N SER A 140 -1.07 9.27 -21.56
CA SER A 140 0.27 9.61 -22.02
C SER A 140 0.17 10.39 -23.32
N VAL A 141 0.91 11.52 -23.41
CA VAL A 141 0.91 12.39 -24.59
C VAL A 141 1.56 11.73 -25.80
N ASN A 142 2.34 10.65 -25.60
CA ASN A 142 3.03 9.94 -26.68
C ASN A 142 2.89 8.42 -26.52
N GLY A 143 1.91 7.82 -27.20
CA GLY A 143 1.79 6.38 -27.40
C GLY A 143 2.86 5.78 -28.33
N VAL A 144 4.05 6.39 -28.45
CA VAL A 144 5.15 5.89 -29.27
C VAL A 144 6.19 5.28 -28.34
N LYS A 145 6.35 3.96 -28.40
CA LYS A 145 7.44 3.24 -27.71
C LYS A 145 8.79 3.81 -28.18
N PRO A 146 9.77 4.04 -27.30
CA PRO A 146 11.12 4.36 -27.74
C PRO A 146 11.65 3.17 -28.55
N THR A 147 11.94 3.38 -29.83
CA THR A 147 12.66 2.41 -30.65
C THR A 147 14.09 2.35 -30.10
N SER A 148 14.50 1.19 -29.61
CA SER A 148 15.91 0.93 -29.29
C SER A 148 16.77 1.26 -30.50
N VAL A 149 17.78 2.10 -30.29
CA VAL A 149 18.94 2.24 -31.19
C VAL A 149 19.85 1.03 -31.07
#